data_AF-A0A5B2UE89-F1
#
_entry.id   AF-A0A5B2UE89-F1
#
_cell.length_a   1.000
_cell.length_b   1.000
_cell.length_c   1.000
_cell.angle_alpha   90.00
_cell.angle_beta   90.00
_cell.angle_gamma   90.00
#
_symmetry.space_group_name_H-M   'P 1'
#
loop_
_entity.id
_entity.type
_entity.pdbx_description
1 polymer ?
#
loop_
_entity_poly.entity_id
_entity_poly.type
_entity_poly.pdbx_seq_one_letter_code
_entity_poly.pdbx_strand_id
1 'polypeptide(L)'
;MKKIISTTFLFGMLLSGSMFSAQKMTQEKMKAIYSDDVATFKKQFAPGDYNKCFLVGNIAYSPLGFSVMSDRKNIINFLLDNKANVNKKCQNKTPLEVADDTKGTEEIKKILTEKGGNRN
;
A
#
# COMPACT_ATOMS: atom_id res chain seq x y z
N MET A 1 33.44 25.87 19.35
CA MET A 1 33.25 26.18 17.92
C MET A 1 34.42 25.59 17.13
N LYS A 2 34.17 24.53 16.36
CA LYS A 2 35.11 23.99 15.37
C LYS A 2 34.30 23.74 14.10
N LYS A 3 34.56 24.54 13.07
CA LYS A 3 34.09 24.31 11.69
C LYS A 3 35.25 23.61 10.98
N ILE A 4 35.07 22.42 10.40
CA ILE A 4 35.68 22.00 9.12
C ILE A 4 34.81 20.88 8.51
N ILE A 5 33.96 21.28 7.57
CA ILE A 5 33.74 20.72 6.22
C ILE A 5 34.21 19.25 6.03
N SER A 6 33.27 18.33 5.79
CA SER A 6 33.54 17.11 5.03
C SER A 6 32.40 16.88 4.02
N THR A 7 32.56 17.50 2.86
CA THR A 7 32.45 16.86 1.55
C THR A 7 31.60 15.58 1.48
N THR A 8 30.49 15.71 0.77
CA THR A 8 30.15 14.80 -0.33
C THR A 8 30.00 13.32 0.04
N PHE A 9 28.81 12.93 0.48
CA PHE A 9 28.26 11.63 0.07
C PHE A 9 27.24 11.87 -1.04
N LEU A 10 27.72 12.37 -2.19
CA LEU A 10 27.14 11.99 -3.47
C LEU A 10 27.51 10.52 -3.65
N PHE A 11 26.66 9.63 -3.14
CA PHE A 11 26.71 8.24 -3.56
C PHE A 11 26.17 8.19 -4.99
N GLY A 12 27.06 8.47 -5.94
CA GLY A 12 26.86 8.04 -7.30
C GLY A 12 26.88 6.53 -7.33
N MET A 13 25.74 5.92 -7.63
CA MET A 13 25.73 4.61 -8.26
C MET A 13 24.57 4.54 -9.24
N LEU A 14 24.94 4.82 -10.49
CA LEU A 14 24.61 4.06 -11.69
C LEU A 14 23.17 3.55 -11.85
N LEU A 15 22.60 4.00 -12.97
CA LEU A 15 21.43 3.45 -13.63
C LEU A 15 21.51 1.91 -13.72
N SER A 16 20.59 1.23 -13.07
CA SER A 16 20.00 0.01 -13.64
C SER A 16 18.49 0.27 -13.75
N GLY A 17 18.06 0.65 -14.94
CA GLY A 17 16.66 0.49 -15.32
C GLY A 17 16.24 -0.97 -15.14
N SER A 18 14.95 -1.14 -14.88
CA SER A 18 14.19 -2.40 -14.85
C SER A 18 14.59 -3.46 -13.82
N MET A 19 14.19 -3.24 -12.57
CA MET A 19 13.65 -4.34 -11.76
C MET A 19 12.56 -3.82 -10.82
N PHE A 20 11.39 -3.48 -11.36
CA PHE A 20 10.16 -3.38 -10.56
C PHE A 20 9.69 -4.78 -10.18
N SER A 21 10.52 -5.54 -9.46
CA SER A 21 10.01 -6.70 -8.74
C SER A 21 9.07 -6.16 -7.67
N ALA A 22 7.81 -6.58 -7.70
CA ALA A 22 6.87 -6.25 -6.64
C ALA A 22 7.49 -6.71 -5.32
N GLN A 23 7.66 -5.78 -4.39
CA GLN A 23 8.28 -6.08 -3.10
C GLN A 23 7.45 -7.14 -2.38
N LYS A 24 8.06 -8.12 -1.71
CA LYS A 24 7.26 -9.08 -0.94
C LYS A 24 6.60 -8.37 0.25
N MET A 25 5.35 -8.68 0.55
CA MET A 25 4.72 -8.28 1.81
C MET A 25 5.37 -9.09 2.94
N THR A 26 6.11 -8.42 3.83
CA THR A 26 6.75 -9.09 4.97
C THR A 26 5.70 -9.55 5.99
N GLN A 27 6.08 -10.45 6.89
CA GLN A 27 5.18 -10.91 7.95
C GLN A 27 4.76 -9.77 8.86
N GLU A 28 5.66 -8.83 9.16
CA GLU A 28 5.39 -7.66 9.99
C GLU A 28 4.39 -6.72 9.31
N LYS A 29 4.56 -6.49 8.00
CA LYS A 29 3.60 -5.70 7.20
C LYS A 29 2.22 -6.33 7.16
N MET A 30 2.14 -7.65 6.98
CA MET A 30 0.86 -8.38 7.03
C MET A 30 0.22 -8.27 8.41
N LYS A 31 0.98 -8.53 9.48
CA LYS A 31 0.50 -8.39 10.88
C LYS A 31 0.00 -6.97 11.16
N ALA A 32 0.69 -5.95 10.65
CA ALA A 32 0.28 -4.57 10.83
C ALA A 32 -1.06 -4.27 10.16
N ILE A 33 -1.31 -4.81 8.95
CA ILE A 33 -2.62 -4.68 8.32
C ILE A 33 -3.69 -5.48 9.07
N TYR A 34 -3.40 -6.73 9.46
CA TYR A 34 -4.36 -7.56 10.20
C TYR A 34 -4.77 -7.00 11.55
N SER A 35 -3.89 -6.22 12.20
CA SER A 35 -4.20 -5.57 13.47
C SER A 35 -5.30 -4.51 13.36
N ASP A 36 -5.55 -3.97 12.16
CA ASP A 36 -6.40 -2.81 11.89
C ASP A 36 -6.09 -1.57 12.77
N ASP A 37 -4.85 -1.50 13.31
CA ASP A 37 -4.34 -0.40 14.12
C ASP A 37 -3.44 0.50 13.27
N VAL A 38 -3.85 1.76 13.10
CA VAL A 38 -3.15 2.73 12.26
C VAL A 38 -1.74 3.03 12.78
N ALA A 39 -1.53 3.03 14.09
CA ALA A 39 -0.20 3.27 14.66
C ALA A 39 0.78 2.15 14.30
N THR A 40 0.33 0.90 14.37
CA THR A 40 1.09 -0.30 13.98
C THR A 40 1.31 -0.34 12.47
N PHE A 41 0.31 0.01 11.67
CA PHE A 41 0.45 0.19 10.23
C PHE A 41 1.58 1.17 9.89
N LYS A 42 1.60 2.37 10.50
CA LYS A 42 2.61 3.40 10.24
C LYS A 42 4.04 3.01 10.61
N LYS A 43 4.22 2.06 11.55
CA LYS A 43 5.56 1.52 11.87
C LYS A 43 6.15 0.70 10.71
N GLN A 44 5.29 0.13 9.86
CA GLN A 44 5.69 -0.78 8.78
C GLN A 44 5.55 -0.19 7.38
N PHE A 45 4.73 0.86 7.21
CA PHE A 45 4.47 1.50 5.92
C PHE A 45 4.75 3.01 5.99
N ALA A 46 5.70 3.47 5.18
CA ALA A 46 5.93 4.89 4.95
C ALA A 46 4.89 5.44 3.94
N PRO A 47 4.62 6.76 3.90
CA PRO A 47 3.69 7.34 2.93
C PRO A 47 3.99 6.97 1.46
N GLY A 48 5.26 6.85 1.10
CA GLY A 48 5.69 6.40 -0.23
C GLY A 48 5.31 4.95 -0.57
N ASP A 49 4.87 4.15 0.41
CA ASP A 49 4.45 2.75 0.22
C ASP A 49 2.98 2.60 -0.14
N TYR A 50 2.13 3.61 0.13
CA TYR A 50 0.67 3.47 0.07
C TYR A 50 0.14 3.10 -1.32
N ASN A 51 0.93 3.40 -2.37
CA ASN A 51 0.61 3.11 -3.78
C ASN A 51 1.53 2.06 -4.41
N LYS A 52 2.37 1.37 -3.62
CA LYS A 52 3.21 0.26 -4.11
C LYS A 52 2.39 -1.03 -4.19
N CYS A 53 2.84 -1.97 -5.02
CA CYS A 53 2.31 -3.32 -5.05
C CYS A 53 3.23 -4.26 -4.30
N PHE A 54 2.65 -5.09 -3.45
CA PHE A 54 3.35 -6.07 -2.64
C PHE A 54 2.84 -7.48 -2.92
N LEU A 55 3.75 -8.45 -3.06
CA LEU A 55 3.37 -9.86 -3.22
C LEU A 55 2.93 -10.46 -1.88
N VAL A 56 1.73 -11.02 -1.87
CA VAL A 56 1.22 -11.91 -0.82
C VAL A 56 1.00 -13.27 -1.46
N GLY A 57 1.88 -14.22 -1.16
CA GLY A 57 2.00 -15.45 -1.95
C GLY A 57 2.37 -15.11 -3.39
N ASN A 58 1.52 -15.49 -4.34
CA ASN A 58 1.70 -15.24 -5.77
C ASN A 58 0.80 -14.11 -6.30
N ILE A 59 0.10 -13.41 -5.40
CA ILE A 59 -0.82 -12.32 -5.78
C ILE A 59 -0.27 -10.98 -5.31
N ALA A 60 -0.26 -9.97 -6.18
CA ALA A 60 0.16 -8.62 -5.82
C ALA A 60 -1.03 -7.75 -5.37
N TYR A 61 -0.90 -7.11 -4.20
CA TYR A 61 -1.89 -6.16 -3.68
C TYR A 61 -1.24 -4.82 -3.36
N SER A 62 -1.99 -3.73 -3.50
CA SER A 62 -1.64 -2.48 -2.82
C SER A 62 -1.94 -2.61 -1.32
N PRO A 63 -1.36 -1.77 -0.44
CA PRO A 63 -1.77 -1.72 0.96
C PRO A 63 -3.29 -1.55 1.12
N LEU A 64 -3.91 -0.72 0.26
CA LEU A 64 -5.36 -0.54 0.24
C LEU A 64 -6.08 -1.83 -0.19
N GLY A 65 -5.67 -2.46 -1.30
CA GLY A 65 -6.29 -3.70 -1.79
C GLY A 65 -6.18 -4.85 -0.79
N PHE A 66 -5.05 -5.01 -0.10
CA PHE A 66 -4.90 -6.04 0.93
C PHE A 66 -5.74 -5.76 2.17
N SER A 67 -5.89 -4.49 2.54
CA SER A 67 -6.77 -4.07 3.64
C SER A 67 -8.24 -4.31 3.32
N VAL A 68 -8.65 -4.12 2.06
CA VAL A 68 -9.99 -4.47 1.54
C VAL A 68 -10.24 -5.97 1.63
N MET A 69 -9.34 -6.79 1.09
CA MET A 69 -9.44 -8.25 1.16
C MET A 69 -9.53 -8.77 2.60
N SER A 70 -8.90 -8.04 3.53
CA SER A 70 -8.81 -8.42 4.94
C SER A 70 -9.88 -7.77 5.83
N ASP A 71 -10.81 -6.98 5.27
CA ASP A 71 -11.83 -6.21 6.02
C ASP A 71 -11.26 -5.32 7.14
N ARG A 72 -10.23 -4.52 6.82
CA ARG A 72 -9.51 -3.65 7.77
C ARG A 72 -9.94 -2.19 7.59
N LYS A 73 -11.13 -1.88 8.09
CA LYS A 73 -11.82 -0.60 7.84
C LYS A 73 -11.05 0.62 8.33
N ASN A 74 -10.38 0.54 9.49
CA ASN A 74 -9.63 1.69 10.00
C ASN A 74 -8.44 2.01 9.09
N ILE A 75 -7.73 1.00 8.62
CA ILE A 75 -6.62 1.17 7.69
C ILE A 75 -7.11 1.59 6.31
N ILE A 76 -8.25 1.07 5.82
CA ILE A 76 -8.88 1.52 4.56
C ILE A 76 -9.16 3.02 4.62
N ASN A 77 -9.87 3.49 5.65
CA ASN A 77 -10.19 4.90 5.81
C ASN A 77 -8.94 5.77 5.94
N PHE A 78 -7.98 5.35 6.76
CA PHE A 78 -6.70 6.04 6.91
C PHE A 78 -5.96 6.20 5.57
N LEU A 79 -5.86 5.13 4.77
CA LEU A 79 -5.19 5.16 3.47
C LEU A 79 -5.90 6.12 2.49
N LEU A 80 -7.23 6.07 2.43
CA LEU A 80 -8.03 6.95 1.55
C LEU A 80 -7.93 8.42 1.97
N ASP A 81 -7.94 8.70 3.26
CA ASP A 81 -7.78 10.07 3.78
C ASP A 81 -6.36 10.60 3.54
N ASN A 82 -5.36 9.71 3.49
CA ASN A 82 -3.98 10.02 3.11
C ASN A 82 -3.70 9.89 1.60
N LYS A 83 -4.74 10.01 0.77
CA LYS A 83 -4.64 10.09 -0.70
C LYS A 83 -3.95 8.88 -1.34
N ALA A 84 -4.07 7.70 -0.73
CA ALA A 84 -3.80 6.46 -1.45
C ALA A 84 -4.69 6.41 -2.70
N ASN A 85 -4.12 6.01 -3.82
CA ASN A 85 -4.83 5.89 -5.08
C ASN A 85 -5.85 4.76 -4.96
N VAL A 86 -7.13 5.14 -4.85
CA VAL A 86 -8.27 4.24 -4.74
C VAL A 86 -8.40 3.27 -5.93
N ASN A 87 -7.79 3.60 -7.07
CA ASN A 87 -7.75 2.81 -8.30
C ASN A 87 -6.37 2.20 -8.57
N LYS A 88 -5.48 2.13 -7.57
CA LYS A 88 -4.15 1.53 -7.76
C LYS A 88 -4.29 0.06 -8.13
N LYS A 89 -4.03 -0.25 -9.41
CA LYS A 89 -3.97 -1.62 -9.89
C LYS A 89 -2.73 -2.35 -9.41
N CYS A 90 -2.94 -3.54 -8.85
CA CYS A 90 -1.91 -4.55 -8.66
C CYS A 90 -2.42 -5.86 -9.28
N GLN A 91 -1.61 -6.48 -10.13
CA GLN A 91 -1.98 -7.66 -10.92
C GLN A 91 -3.36 -7.52 -11.61
N ASN A 92 -3.54 -6.37 -12.26
CA ASN A 92 -4.75 -5.99 -13.00
C ASN A 92 -6.03 -5.83 -12.15
N LYS A 93 -5.95 -5.84 -10.81
CA LYS A 93 -7.09 -5.58 -9.94
C LYS A 93 -6.98 -4.25 -9.21
N THR A 94 -8.01 -3.42 -9.28
CA THR A 94 -8.21 -2.28 -8.40
C THR A 94 -8.68 -2.76 -7.01
N PRO A 95 -8.56 -1.94 -5.97
CA PRO A 95 -9.17 -2.22 -4.67
C PRO A 95 -10.67 -2.54 -4.74
N LEU A 96 -11.43 -1.92 -5.65
CA LEU A 96 -12.86 -2.22 -5.81
C LEU A 96 -13.09 -3.60 -6.44
N GLU A 97 -12.28 -3.99 -7.43
CA GLU A 97 -12.32 -5.35 -8.00
C GLU A 97 -11.92 -6.41 -6.97
N VAL A 98 -10.96 -6.10 -6.08
CA VAL A 98 -10.64 -6.98 -4.94
C VAL A 98 -11.85 -7.12 -3.98
N ALA A 99 -12.60 -6.04 -3.75
CA ALA A 99 -13.82 -6.10 -2.95
C ALA A 99 -14.90 -6.96 -3.63
N ASP A 100 -15.07 -6.87 -4.95
CA ASP A 100 -16.03 -7.69 -5.71
C ASP A 100 -15.76 -9.20 -5.55
N ASP A 101 -14.49 -9.59 -5.49
CA ASP A 101 -14.07 -10.98 -5.29
C ASP A 101 -14.17 -11.46 -3.83
N THR A 102 -14.45 -10.56 -2.88
CA THR A 102 -14.47 -10.84 -1.45
C THR A 102 -15.89 -10.77 -0.91
N LYS A 103 -16.35 -11.82 -0.21
CA LYS A 103 -17.70 -11.85 0.38
C LYS A 103 -17.82 -10.85 1.53
N GLY A 104 -18.99 -10.22 1.68
CA GLY A 104 -19.32 -9.36 2.82
C GLY A 104 -18.74 -7.94 2.77
N THR A 105 -18.22 -7.50 1.62
CA THR A 105 -17.54 -6.20 1.46
C THR A 105 -18.45 -5.07 1.00
N GLU A 106 -19.77 -5.19 1.10
CA GLU A 106 -20.72 -4.19 0.55
C GLU A 106 -20.50 -2.77 1.09
N GLU A 107 -20.22 -2.65 2.39
CA GLU A 107 -19.86 -1.36 2.99
C GLU A 107 -18.53 -0.82 2.47
N ILE A 108 -17.52 -1.69 2.30
CA ILE A 108 -16.23 -1.31 1.74
C ILE A 108 -16.38 -0.86 0.28
N LYS A 109 -17.19 -1.56 -0.53
CA LYS A 109 -17.51 -1.17 -1.91
C LYS A 109 -18.11 0.23 -1.95
N LYS A 110 -19.03 0.53 -1.02
CA LYS A 110 -19.61 1.87 -0.89
C LYS A 110 -18.54 2.91 -0.57
N ILE A 111 -17.70 2.68 0.45
CA ILE A 111 -16.60 3.59 0.83
C ILE A 111 -15.66 3.85 -0.36
N LEU A 112 -15.24 2.79 -1.05
CA LEU A 112 -14.34 2.91 -2.20
C LEU A 112 -15.00 3.70 -3.33
N THR A 113 -16.28 3.43 -3.63
CA THR A 113 -17.03 4.14 -4.69
C THR A 113 -17.19 5.62 -4.34
N GLU A 114 -17.54 5.95 -3.11
CA GLU A 114 -17.66 7.34 -2.62
C GLU A 114 -16.34 8.11 -2.72
N LYS A 115 -15.20 7.41 -2.61
CA LYS A 115 -13.86 7.97 -2.77
C LYS A 115 -13.34 7.92 -4.21
N GLY A 116 -14.17 7.56 -5.19
CA GLY A 116 -13.84 7.56 -6.62
C GLY A 116 -13.28 6.24 -7.17
N GLY A 117 -13.47 5.14 -6.43
CA GLY A 117 -13.10 3.79 -6.83
C GLY A 117 -13.91 3.28 -8.01
N ASN A 118 -13.25 2.59 -8.96
CA ASN A 118 -13.89 2.01 -10.13
C ASN A 118 -13.23 0.66 -10.54
N ARG A 119 -13.82 0.01 -11.55
CA ARG A 119 -13.46 -1.33 -12.08
C ARG A 119 -12.66 -1.23 -13.39
N ASN A 120 -11.75 -0.26 -13.51
CA ASN A 120 -11.23 0.20 -14.79
C ASN A 120 -9.71 0.21 -14.89
#